data_AF-A0A0R3ECB4-F1
#
_entry.id   AF-A0A0R3ECB4-F1
#
_cell.length_a   1.000
_cell.length_b   1.000
_cell.length_c   1.000
_cell.angle_alpha   90.00
_cell.angle_beta   90.00
_cell.angle_gamma   90.00
#
_symmetry.space_group_name_H-M   'P 1'
#
loop_
_entity.id
_entity.type
_entity.pdbx_description
1 polymer ?
#
loop_
_entity_poly.entity_id
_entity_poly.type
_entity_poly.pdbx_seq_one_letter_code
_entity_poly.pdbx_strand_id
1 'polypeptide(L)'
;MESAVTTIRPLRADTGLCEYEDPDTWFRGYSGERESAAICTNCPIIVACAQNALRFGATDGVWASVAMPGARDVAALKAARAQLREVIARYRNQPPALRLRSLQIRQAVHFAATQRDLRRRQAAKPASRASATLREKASA
;
A
#
# COMPACT_ATOMS: atom_id res chain seq x y z
N MET A 1 16.63 -30.67 4.37
CA MET A 1 15.63 -30.12 3.42
C MET A 1 15.06 -28.88 4.10
N GLU A 2 15.80 -27.77 4.01
CA GLU A 2 15.71 -26.66 4.95
C GLU A 2 14.78 -25.55 4.42
N SER A 3 13.90 -25.09 5.30
CA SER A 3 12.78 -24.19 5.07
C SER A 3 13.13 -22.88 4.37
N ALA A 4 12.82 -22.77 3.08
CA ALA A 4 12.76 -21.49 2.36
C ALA A 4 11.48 -20.67 2.66
N VAL A 5 10.76 -21.00 3.73
CA VAL A 5 9.46 -20.40 4.09
C VAL A 5 9.63 -19.43 5.27
N THR A 6 10.52 -18.43 5.18
CA THR A 6 10.62 -17.42 6.27
C THR A 6 11.20 -16.05 5.88
N THR A 7 10.99 -15.56 4.65
CA THR A 7 11.43 -14.20 4.28
C THR A 7 10.31 -13.25 3.87
N ILE A 8 9.04 -13.62 4.12
CA ILE A 8 7.90 -12.73 3.85
C ILE A 8 7.59 -11.94 5.12
N ARG A 9 7.67 -10.60 5.06
CA ARG A 9 7.24 -9.71 6.15
C ARG A 9 5.79 -10.04 6.54
N PRO A 10 5.42 -10.14 7.81
CA PRO A 10 4.04 -10.42 8.19
C PRO A 10 3.11 -9.29 7.71
N LEU A 11 1.99 -9.64 7.07
CA LEU A 11 0.96 -8.71 6.63
C LEU A 11 0.11 -8.29 7.85
N ARG A 12 0.11 -7.00 8.16
CA ARG A 12 -0.70 -6.47 9.27
C ARG A 12 -2.15 -6.27 8.85
N ALA A 13 -3.06 -6.36 9.81
CA ALA A 13 -4.49 -6.23 9.56
C ALA A 13 -4.89 -4.82 9.08
N ASP A 14 -4.14 -3.80 9.47
CA ASP A 14 -4.31 -2.39 9.14
C ASP A 14 -3.52 -1.94 7.91
N THR A 15 -2.73 -2.82 7.28
CA THR A 15 -2.05 -2.50 6.01
C THR A 15 -3.08 -2.30 4.90
N GLY A 16 -3.04 -1.12 4.29
CA GLY A 16 -3.80 -0.75 3.10
C GLY A 16 -3.05 -1.06 1.82
N LEU A 17 -3.79 -1.07 0.70
CA LEU A 17 -3.15 -1.25 -0.62
C LEU A 17 -2.28 -0.06 -1.00
N CYS A 18 -2.54 1.12 -0.41
CA CYS A 18 -1.73 2.31 -0.59
C CYS A 18 -0.30 2.20 -0.06
N GLU A 19 0.00 1.26 0.85
CA GLU A 19 1.37 1.05 1.38
C GLU A 19 2.35 0.57 0.28
N TYR A 20 1.84 0.04 -0.84
CA TYR A 20 2.66 -0.47 -1.94
C TYR A 20 2.82 0.53 -3.10
N GLU A 21 2.24 1.71 -2.98
CA GLU A 21 2.36 2.80 -3.95
C GLU A 21 3.31 3.88 -3.43
N ASP A 22 3.82 4.72 -4.33
CA ASP A 22 4.57 5.92 -3.97
C ASP A 22 3.68 6.86 -3.11
N PRO A 23 4.09 7.25 -1.89
CA PRO A 23 3.33 8.15 -1.02
C PRO A 23 2.89 9.44 -1.71
N ASP A 24 3.71 9.99 -2.60
CA ASP A 24 3.40 11.25 -3.28
C ASP A 24 2.17 11.11 -4.18
N THR A 25 1.90 9.92 -4.71
CA THR A 25 0.74 9.62 -5.57
C THR A 25 -0.58 10.00 -4.92
N TRP A 26 -0.69 9.85 -3.60
CA TRP A 26 -1.90 10.13 -2.84
C TRP A 26 -2.18 11.61 -2.62
N PHE A 27 -1.20 12.48 -2.87
CA PHE A 27 -1.26 13.93 -2.63
C PHE A 27 -0.98 14.77 -3.89
N ARG A 28 -0.86 14.12 -5.06
CA ARG A 28 -0.59 14.73 -6.37
C ARG A 28 -1.76 15.53 -6.96
N GLY A 29 -2.41 16.41 -6.19
CA GLY A 29 -3.48 17.30 -6.65
C GLY A 29 -4.48 16.65 -7.63
N TYR A 30 -5.06 17.42 -8.55
CA TYR A 30 -6.11 16.94 -9.47
C TYR A 30 -5.66 15.85 -10.48
N SER A 31 -4.37 15.70 -10.77
CA SER A 31 -3.89 14.88 -11.90
C SER A 31 -3.69 13.37 -11.61
N GLY A 32 -3.95 12.89 -10.39
CA GLY A 32 -3.77 11.47 -10.03
C GLY A 32 -4.88 10.88 -9.16
N GLU A 33 -5.92 11.66 -8.85
CA GLU A 33 -6.92 11.28 -7.84
C GLU A 33 -7.75 10.07 -8.27
N ARG A 34 -8.12 9.99 -9.55
CA ARG A 34 -8.95 8.90 -10.07
C ARG A 34 -8.25 7.55 -10.00
N GLU A 35 -6.98 7.51 -10.38
CA GLU A 35 -6.18 6.28 -10.35
C GLU A 35 -5.95 5.84 -8.90
N SER A 36 -5.56 6.78 -8.03
CA SER A 36 -5.41 6.54 -6.60
C SER A 36 -6.71 6.04 -5.96
N ALA A 37 -7.84 6.67 -6.29
CA ALA A 37 -9.16 6.27 -5.80
C ALA A 37 -9.57 4.88 -6.28
N ALA A 38 -9.16 4.46 -7.49
CA ALA A 38 -9.45 3.14 -8.01
C ALA A 38 -8.78 2.03 -7.17
N ILE A 39 -7.56 2.26 -6.67
CA ILE A 39 -6.87 1.33 -5.76
C ILE A 39 -7.69 1.12 -4.48
N CYS A 40 -8.28 2.18 -3.93
CA CYS A 40 -9.10 2.10 -2.72
C CYS A 40 -10.29 1.14 -2.88
N THR A 41 -10.87 1.01 -4.08
CA THR A 41 -12.08 0.22 -4.29
C THR A 41 -11.92 -1.26 -3.96
N ASN A 42 -10.68 -1.79 -4.06
CA ASN A 42 -10.33 -3.16 -3.71
C ASN A 42 -9.73 -3.30 -2.30
N CYS A 43 -9.56 -2.20 -1.56
CA CYS A 43 -8.82 -2.17 -0.32
C CYS A 43 -9.66 -2.68 0.86
N PRO A 44 -9.21 -3.73 1.59
CA PRO A 44 -10.01 -4.31 2.67
C PRO A 44 -10.12 -3.42 3.91
N ILE A 45 -9.28 -2.38 4.05
CA ILE A 45 -9.32 -1.43 5.17
C ILE A 45 -10.11 -0.16 4.86
N ILE A 46 -10.81 -0.08 3.71
CA ILE A 46 -11.45 1.15 3.23
C ILE A 46 -12.40 1.79 4.25
N VAL A 47 -13.14 0.99 5.02
CA VAL A 47 -14.00 1.50 6.11
C VAL A 47 -13.18 2.15 7.21
N ALA A 48 -12.13 1.49 7.68
CA ALA A 48 -11.23 2.04 8.71
C ALA A 48 -10.49 3.28 8.20
N CYS A 49 -10.10 3.30 6.93
CA CYS A 49 -9.48 4.44 6.26
C CYS A 49 -10.42 5.66 6.25
N ALA A 50 -11.68 5.48 5.85
CA ALA A 50 -12.67 6.56 5.85
C ALA A 50 -12.97 7.07 7.28
N GLN A 51 -13.08 6.17 8.25
CA GLN A 51 -13.27 6.55 9.66
C GLN A 51 -12.07 7.34 10.19
N ASN A 52 -10.86 6.93 9.85
CA ASN A 52 -9.64 7.64 10.24
C ASN A 52 -9.55 9.02 9.57
N ALA A 53 -9.87 9.14 8.28
CA ALA A 53 -9.92 10.43 7.59
C ALA A 53 -10.87 11.42 8.28
N LEU A 54 -12.07 10.95 8.66
CA LEU A 54 -13.04 11.75 9.40
C LEU A 54 -12.53 12.12 10.81
N ARG A 55 -11.94 11.16 11.53
CA ARG A 55 -11.43 11.35 12.89
C ARG A 55 -10.25 12.32 12.97
N PHE A 56 -9.33 12.23 12.02
CA PHE A 56 -8.17 13.12 11.94
C PHE A 56 -8.50 14.48 11.32
N GLY A 57 -9.71 14.62 10.75
CA GLY A 57 -10.09 15.85 10.05
C GLY A 57 -9.30 16.07 8.76
N ALA A 58 -8.90 14.98 8.07
CA ALA A 58 -8.11 15.04 6.84
C ALA A 58 -8.70 16.07 5.85
N THR A 59 -7.83 16.88 5.27
CA THR A 59 -8.20 17.95 4.33
C THR A 59 -7.66 17.72 2.94
N ASP A 60 -6.60 16.93 2.79
CA ASP A 60 -5.86 16.76 1.54
C ASP A 60 -5.63 15.27 1.22
N GLY A 61 -5.40 15.02 -0.08
CA GLY A 61 -5.10 13.70 -0.63
C GLY A 61 -6.32 12.81 -0.83
N VAL A 62 -6.09 11.57 -1.23
CA VAL A 62 -7.16 10.58 -1.47
C VAL A 62 -7.32 9.63 -0.28
N TRP A 63 -8.52 9.59 0.28
CA TRP A 63 -8.88 8.75 1.42
C TRP A 63 -10.09 7.90 1.08
N ALA A 64 -9.98 6.58 1.18
CA ALA A 64 -11.09 5.66 0.96
C ALA A 64 -11.89 5.93 -0.34
N SER A 65 -11.16 6.18 -1.44
CA SER A 65 -11.68 6.58 -2.76
C SER A 65 -12.28 7.98 -2.87
N VAL A 66 -12.11 8.84 -1.86
CA VAL A 66 -12.58 10.22 -1.86
C VAL A 66 -11.39 11.16 -1.93
N ALA A 67 -11.37 12.03 -2.94
CA ALA A 67 -10.41 13.12 -3.03
C ALA A 67 -10.80 14.25 -2.07
N MET A 68 -9.85 14.69 -1.27
CA MET A 68 -10.04 15.75 -0.30
C MET A 68 -9.57 17.08 -0.90
N PRO A 69 -10.41 18.13 -0.92
CA PRO A 69 -10.20 19.33 -1.74
C PRO A 69 -9.24 20.37 -1.13
N GLY A 70 -8.61 20.06 -0.01
CA GLY A 70 -7.84 21.00 0.81
C GLY A 70 -8.69 21.75 1.83
N ALA A 71 -8.01 22.43 2.76
CA ALA A 71 -8.65 23.12 3.88
C ALA A 71 -9.37 24.43 3.49
N ARG A 72 -9.08 24.98 2.30
CA ARG A 72 -9.55 26.31 1.88
C ARG A 72 -11.01 26.32 1.41
N ASP A 73 -11.49 25.22 0.83
CA ASP A 73 -12.86 25.09 0.36
C ASP A 73 -13.72 24.33 1.38
N VAL A 74 -14.33 25.08 2.29
CA VAL A 74 -15.15 24.53 3.39
C VAL A 74 -16.37 23.76 2.85
N ALA A 75 -16.97 24.23 1.75
CA ALA A 75 -18.15 23.62 1.16
C ALA A 75 -17.80 22.28 0.49
N ALA A 76 -16.76 22.25 -0.33
CA ALA A 76 -16.26 21.03 -0.95
C ALA A 76 -15.77 20.04 0.12
N LEU A 77 -15.08 20.51 1.17
CA LEU A 77 -14.62 19.65 2.25
C LEU A 77 -15.77 19.02 3.04
N LYS A 78 -16.87 19.75 3.25
CA LYS A 78 -18.12 19.20 3.83
C LYS A 78 -18.70 18.11 2.93
N ALA A 79 -18.71 18.32 1.62
CA ALA A 79 -19.19 17.33 0.65
C ALA A 79 -18.30 16.08 0.63
N ALA A 80 -16.98 16.23 0.59
CA ALA A 80 -16.03 15.11 0.66
C ALA A 80 -16.21 14.29 1.96
N ARG A 81 -16.40 14.95 3.11
CA ARG A 81 -16.71 14.25 4.37
C ARG A 81 -18.06 13.52 4.33
N ALA A 82 -19.05 14.03 3.61
CA ALA A 82 -20.30 13.31 3.39
C ALA A 82 -20.08 12.06 2.53
N GLN A 83 -19.27 12.16 1.47
CA GLN A 83 -18.89 11.01 0.64
C GLN A 83 -18.14 9.94 1.43
N LEU A 84 -17.23 10.32 2.35
CA LEU A 84 -16.56 9.37 3.25
C LEU A 84 -17.56 8.58 4.12
N ARG A 85 -18.63 9.22 4.61
CA ARG A 85 -19.68 8.54 5.37
C ARG A 85 -20.47 7.56 4.49
N GLU A 86 -20.74 7.94 3.24
CA GLU A 86 -21.38 7.06 2.26
C GLU A 86 -20.51 5.82 1.96
N VAL A 87 -19.19 6.01 1.79
CA VAL A 87 -18.25 4.89 1.63
C VAL A 87 -18.32 3.94 2.82
N ILE A 88 -18.36 4.46 4.05
CA ILE A 88 -18.50 3.63 5.26
C ILE A 88 -19.81 2.82 5.20
N ALA A 89 -20.94 3.46 4.90
CA ALA A 89 -22.24 2.80 4.83
C ALA A 89 -22.25 1.70 3.76
N ARG A 90 -21.80 2.03 2.54
CA ARG A 90 -21.73 1.10 1.41
C ARG A 90 -20.87 -0.13 1.73
N TYR A 91 -19.66 0.07 2.24
CA TYR A 91 -18.71 -1.02 2.42
C TYR A 91 -18.98 -1.87 3.67
N ARG A 92 -19.67 -1.33 4.69
CA ARG A 92 -20.16 -2.14 5.82
C ARG A 92 -21.24 -3.15 5.39
N ASN A 93 -22.05 -2.78 4.41
CA ASN A 93 -23.15 -3.60 3.91
C ASN A 93 -22.75 -4.48 2.72
N GLN A 94 -21.46 -4.62 2.42
CA GLN A 94 -21.01 -5.45 1.31
C GLN A 94 -21.21 -6.94 1.58
N PRO A 95 -21.56 -7.72 0.54
CA PRO A 95 -21.59 -9.18 0.62
C PRO A 95 -20.23 -9.75 1.09
N PRO A 96 -20.23 -10.81 1.91
CA PRO A 96 -19.00 -11.44 2.40
C PRO A 96 -18.02 -11.85 1.28
N ALA A 97 -18.53 -12.27 0.12
CA ALA A 97 -17.71 -12.66 -1.03
C ALA A 97 -16.81 -11.52 -1.54
N LEU A 98 -17.33 -10.29 -1.61
CA LEU A 98 -16.53 -9.13 -2.03
C LEU A 98 -15.46 -8.79 -1.00
N ARG A 99 -15.81 -8.86 0.28
CA ARG A 99 -14.85 -8.65 1.38
C ARG A 99 -13.71 -9.68 1.34
N LEU A 100 -14.03 -10.95 1.11
CA LEU A 100 -13.03 -12.01 0.97
C LEU A 100 -12.12 -11.77 -0.23
N ARG A 101 -12.68 -11.39 -1.37
CA ARG A 101 -11.92 -11.01 -2.57
C ARG A 101 -10.93 -9.88 -2.28
N SER A 102 -11.34 -8.81 -1.60
CA SER A 102 -10.45 -7.71 -1.21
C SER A 102 -9.30 -8.16 -0.29
N LEU A 103 -9.56 -9.10 0.63
CA LEU A 103 -8.53 -9.69 1.48
C LEU A 103 -7.51 -10.49 0.67
N GLN A 104 -7.98 -11.30 -0.29
CA GLN A 104 -7.13 -12.07 -1.20
C GLN A 104 -6.28 -11.17 -2.09
N ILE A 105 -6.86 -10.09 -2.63
CA ILE A 105 -6.12 -9.08 -3.40
C ILE A 105 -5.00 -8.49 -2.55
N ARG A 106 -5.29 -8.09 -1.30
CA ARG A 106 -4.25 -7.57 -0.38
C ARG A 106 -3.13 -8.58 -0.13
N GLN A 107 -3.47 -9.84 0.12
CA GLN A 107 -2.47 -10.89 0.33
C GLN A 107 -1.58 -11.08 -0.90
N ALA A 108 -2.16 -11.10 -2.10
CA ALA A 108 -1.44 -11.25 -3.35
C ALA A 108 -0.50 -10.07 -3.63
N VAL A 109 -1.00 -8.83 -3.45
CA VAL A 109 -0.20 -7.61 -3.63
C VAL A 109 0.96 -7.58 -2.64
N HIS A 110 0.71 -7.89 -1.36
CA HIS A 110 1.75 -7.96 -0.32
C HIS A 110 2.85 -8.96 -0.66
N PHE A 111 2.45 -10.16 -1.10
CA PHE A 111 3.39 -11.19 -1.52
C PHE A 111 4.23 -10.72 -2.71
N ALA A 112 3.59 -10.16 -3.74
CA ALA A 112 4.27 -9.65 -4.93
C ALA A 112 5.27 -8.52 -4.60
N ALA A 113 4.89 -7.57 -3.74
CA ALA A 113 5.77 -6.52 -3.26
C ALA A 113 6.98 -7.08 -2.51
N THR A 114 6.75 -8.02 -1.59
CA THR A 114 7.84 -8.66 -0.84
C THR A 114 8.82 -9.40 -1.76
N GLN A 115 8.31 -10.11 -2.78
CA GLN A 115 9.15 -10.78 -3.77
C GLN A 115 9.99 -9.80 -4.60
N ARG A 116 9.41 -8.65 -5.00
CA ARG A 116 10.15 -7.59 -5.71
C ARG A 116 11.29 -7.04 -4.87
N ASP A 117 11.06 -6.80 -3.58
CA ASP A 117 12.08 -6.30 -2.66
C ASP A 117 13.22 -7.29 -2.47
N LEU A 118 12.90 -8.58 -2.29
CA LEU A 118 13.90 -9.64 -2.19
C LEU A 118 14.79 -9.71 -3.43
N ARG A 119 14.18 -9.66 -4.63
CA ARG A 119 14.92 -9.63 -5.90
C ARG A 119 15.81 -8.40 -6.02
N ARG A 120 15.31 -7.21 -5.67
CA ARG A 120 16.10 -5.97 -5.66
C ARG A 120 17.31 -6.07 -4.73
N ARG A 121 17.12 -6.60 -3.52
CA ARG A 121 18.21 -6.80 -2.54
C ARG A 121 19.26 -7.81 -3.03
N GLN A 122 18.81 -8.90 -3.67
CA GLN A 122 19.72 -9.88 -4.26
C GLN A 122 20.56 -9.27 -5.38
N ALA A 123 19.94 -8.47 -6.26
CA ALA A 123 20.63 -7.76 -7.34
C ALA A 123 21.60 -6.68 -6.82
N ALA A 124 21.25 -6.01 -5.72
CA ALA A 124 22.07 -4.97 -5.11
C ALA A 124 23.21 -5.52 -4.22
N LYS A 125 23.23 -6.82 -3.91
CA LYS A 125 24.30 -7.44 -3.14
C LYS A 125 25.57 -7.43 -4.00
N PRO A 126 26.64 -6.69 -3.62
CA PRO A 126 27.88 -6.74 -4.38
C PRO A 126 28.39 -8.17 -4.38
N ALA A 127 28.95 -8.64 -5.51
CA ALA A 127 29.64 -9.91 -5.59
C ALA A 127 30.73 -9.91 -4.50
N SER A 128 30.50 -10.60 -3.39
CA SER A 128 31.46 -10.60 -2.28
C SER A 128 32.73 -11.27 -2.78
N ARG A 129 33.81 -10.48 -2.92
CA ARG A 129 35.23 -10.87 -2.99
C ARG A 129 35.47 -12.39 -3.00
N ALA A 130 35.28 -13.03 -4.15
CA ALA A 130 35.81 -14.35 -4.43
C ALA A 130 37.04 -14.17 -5.34
N SER A 131 38.11 -13.54 -4.84
CA SER A 131 39.40 -13.42 -5.53
C SER A 131 40.57 -13.09 -4.58
N ALA A 132 40.51 -13.48 -3.30
CA ALA A 132 41.59 -13.19 -2.35
C ALA A 132 42.52 -14.38 -2.04
N THR A 133 42.41 -15.53 -2.71
CA THR A 133 43.18 -16.72 -2.32
C THR A 133 43.66 -17.56 -3.51
N LEU A 134 44.53 -17.03 -4.38
CA LEU A 134 45.24 -17.87 -5.37
C LEU A 134 46.56 -17.30 -5.93
N ARG A 135 47.22 -16.32 -5.29
CA ARG A 135 48.49 -15.75 -5.79
C ARG A 135 49.61 -15.59 -4.75
N GLU A 136 49.72 -16.52 -3.80
CA GLU A 136 50.83 -16.51 -2.82
C GLU A 136 51.45 -17.90 -2.61
N LYS A 137 51.56 -18.69 -3.69
CA LYS A 137 52.34 -19.93 -3.73
C LYS A 137 52.97 -20.14 -5.11
N ALA A 138 53.97 -19.33 -5.46
CA ALA A 138 54.96 -19.66 -6.50
C ALA A 138 56.07 -18.60 -6.52
N SER A 139 57.02 -18.68 -5.58
CA SER A 139 58.42 -18.28 -5.75
C SER A 139 59.18 -18.69 -4.48
N ALA A 140 59.66 -19.93 -4.49
CA ALA A 140 60.76 -20.42 -3.69
C ALA A 140 61.65 -21.23 -4.64
#